data_AF-A0A2J6XBI2-F1
#
_entry.id   AF-A0A2J6XBI2-F1
#
_cell.length_a   1.000
_cell.length_b   1.000
_cell.length_c   1.000
_cell.angle_alpha   90.00
_cell.angle_beta   90.00
_cell.angle_gamma   90.00
#
_symmetry.space_group_name_H-M   'P 1'
#
loop_
_entity.id
_entity.type
_entity.pdbx_description
1 polymer ?
#
loop_
_entity_poly.entity_id
_entity_poly.type
_entity_poly.pdbx_seq_one_letter_code
_entity_poly.pdbx_strand_id
1 'polypeptide(L)' 'LPVHGPFDNLSTAVQAARRLAQPGGAVLLSPGCASFGMFRNEFHRGEAFRRIVRELAAAHAGE' A
#
# COMPACT_ATOMS: atom_id res chain seq x y z
N LEU A 1 -14.82 -8.26 6.80
CA LEU A 1 -13.43 -8.66 7.10
C LEU A 1 -12.99 -7.93 8.36
N PRO A 2 -12.20 -8.55 9.25
CA PRO A 2 -11.63 -7.85 10.38
C PRO A 2 -10.75 -6.68 9.90
N VAL A 3 -10.69 -5.62 10.71
CA VAL A 3 -9.79 -4.50 10.46
C VAL A 3 -8.37 -4.94 10.82
N HIS A 4 -7.42 -4.80 9.89
CA HIS A 4 -6.00 -5.05 10.13
C HIS A 4 -5.28 -3.71 10.34
N GLY A 5 -4.48 -3.61 11.41
CA GLY A 5 -3.74 -2.39 11.77
C GLY A 5 -3.94 -2.00 13.25
N PRO A 6 -3.53 -0.79 13.66
CA PRO A 6 -2.94 0.27 12.84
C PRO A 6 -1.56 -0.09 12.26
N PHE A 7 -1.14 0.63 11.22
CA PHE A 7 0.19 0.51 10.63
C PHE A 7 0.88 1.87 10.70
N ASP A 8 2.17 1.87 11.02
CA ASP A 8 2.94 3.11 11.20
C ASP A 8 3.29 3.79 9.88
N ASN A 9 3.25 3.05 8.76
CA ASN A 9 3.52 3.60 7.44
C ASN A 9 2.83 2.83 6.31
N LEU A 10 2.75 3.49 5.14
CA LEU A 10 2.10 2.94 3.95
C LEU A 10 2.77 1.65 3.43
N SER A 11 4.08 1.49 3.58
CA SER A 11 4.78 0.27 3.12
C SER A 11 4.31 -0.96 3.90
N THR A 12 4.28 -0.88 5.23
CA THR A 12 3.78 -1.97 6.08
C THR A 12 2.32 -2.31 5.81
N ALA A 13 1.47 -1.30 5.55
CA ALA A 13 0.08 -1.51 5.20
C ALA A 13 -0.10 -2.22 3.85
N VAL A 14 0.64 -1.81 2.82
CA VAL A 14 0.57 -2.42 1.47
C VAL A 14 1.09 -3.86 1.49
N GLN A 15 2.17 -4.13 2.24
CA GLN A 15 2.68 -5.49 2.40
C GLN A 15 1.68 -6.42 3.11
N ALA A 16 1.01 -5.92 4.15
CA ALA A 16 -0.05 -6.68 4.83
C ALA A 16 -1.23 -6.94 3.88
N ALA A 17 -1.68 -5.91 3.15
CA ALA A 17 -2.75 -6.05 2.17
C ALA A 17 -2.43 -7.06 1.07
N ARG A 18 -1.19 -7.07 0.55
CA ARG A 18 -0.73 -8.07 -0.43
C ARG A 18 -0.82 -9.49 0.13
N ARG A 19 -0.40 -9.73 1.37
CA ARG A 19 -0.45 -11.06 2.00
C ARG A 19 -1.88 -11.57 2.24
N LEU A 20 -2.83 -10.64 2.43
CA LEU A 20 -4.23 -10.97 2.66
C LEU A 20 -5.01 -11.15 1.35
N ALA A 21 -4.58 -10.49 0.28
CA ALA A 21 -5.19 -10.60 -1.03
C ALA A 21 -5.03 -12.02 -1.59
N GLN A 22 -6.13 -12.56 -2.12
CA GLN A 22 -6.14 -13.85 -2.80
C GLN A 22 -5.66 -13.70 -4.25
N PRO A 23 -5.16 -14.78 -4.89
CA PRO A 23 -4.91 -14.80 -6.33
C PRO A 23 -6.13 -14.31 -7.12
N GLY A 24 -5.92 -13.40 -8.07
CA GLY A 24 -7.00 -12.75 -8.83
C GLY A 24 -7.73 -11.62 -8.09
N GLY A 25 -7.41 -11.36 -6.82
CA GLY A 25 -7.91 -10.21 -6.06
C GLY A 25 -7.18 -8.90 -6.38
N ALA A 26 -7.71 -7.80 -5.85
CA ALA A 26 -7.14 -6.46 -5.99
C ALA A 26 -6.91 -5.79 -4.64
N VAL A 27 -5.86 -4.96 -4.55
CA VAL A 27 -5.58 -4.08 -3.41
C VAL A 27 -5.83 -2.64 -3.85
N LEU A 28 -6.72 -1.93 -3.16
CA LEU A 28 -7.08 -0.54 -3.44
C LEU A 28 -6.57 0.41 -2.35
N LEU A 29 -5.88 1.48 -2.75
CA LEU A 29 -5.60 2.61 -1.87
C LEU A 29 -6.75 3.63 -1.94
N SER A 30 -7.62 3.63 -0.93
CA SER A 30 -8.73 4.61 -0.78
C SER A 30 -8.71 5.22 0.63
N PRO A 31 -7.87 6.24 0.89
CA PRO A 31 -7.57 6.70 2.24
C PRO A 31 -8.69 7.52 2.89
N GLY A 32 -9.63 8.07 2.11
CA GLY A 32 -10.76 8.86 2.64
C GLY A 32 -10.38 10.14 3.39
N CYS A 33 -9.08 10.50 3.43
CA CYS A 33 -8.56 11.61 4.23
C CYS A 33 -7.48 12.42 3.48
N ALA A 34 -7.26 13.65 3.95
CA ALA A 34 -6.19 14.52 3.46
C ALA A 34 -4.80 13.90 3.67
N SER A 35 -3.84 14.29 2.84
CA SER A 35 -2.49 13.70 2.84
C SER A 35 -1.54 14.31 3.87
N PHE A 36 -1.90 15.46 4.42
CA PHE A 36 -1.04 16.25 5.31
C PHE A 36 -0.70 15.48 6.60
N GLY A 37 0.53 15.64 7.07
CA GLY A 37 1.07 14.95 8.26
C GLY A 37 1.94 13.73 7.95
N MET A 38 1.71 13.03 6.83
CA MET A 38 2.57 11.92 6.38
C MET A 38 3.11 12.12 4.95
N PHE A 39 2.43 12.92 4.13
CA PHE A 39 2.84 13.20 2.75
C PHE A 39 2.73 14.69 2.43
N ARG A 40 3.50 15.13 1.42
CA ARG A 40 3.45 16.51 0.90
C ARG A 40 2.07 16.87 0.34
N ASN A 41 1.45 15.93 -0.38
CA ASN A 41 0.14 16.06 -1.02
C ASN A 41 -0.36 14.66 -1.46
N GLU A 42 -1.55 14.60 -2.06
CA GLU A 42 -2.18 13.38 -2.60
C GLU A 42 -1.36 12.71 -3.71
N PHE A 43 -0.68 13.50 -4.56
CA PHE A 43 0.20 12.94 -5.60
C PHE A 43 1.41 12.25 -4.98
N HIS A 44 2.03 12.84 -3.96
CA HIS A 44 3.14 12.24 -3.24
C HIS A 44 2.76 10.92 -2.56
N ARG A 45 1.55 10.85 -2.00
CA ARG A 45 0.99 9.61 -1.44
C ARG A 45 0.76 8.55 -2.52
N GLY A 46 0.22 8.94 -3.67
CA GLY A 46 0.03 8.07 -4.82
C GLY A 46 1.36 7.53 -5.38
N GLU A 47 2.37 8.39 -5.52
CA GLU A 47 3.70 7.98 -5.97
C GLU A 47 4.38 7.04 -4.98
N ALA A 48 4.25 7.30 -3.67
CA ALA A 48 4.74 6.39 -2.65
C ALA A 48 4.09 4.99 -2.78
N PHE A 49 2.77 4.92 -2.95
CA PHE A 49 2.05 3.66 -3.19
C PHE A 49 2.56 2.94 -4.44
N ARG A 50 2.65 3.64 -5.57
CA ARG A 50 3.13 3.07 -6.84
C ARG A 50 4.56 2.55 -6.73
N ARG A 51 5.44 3.28 -6.04
CA ARG A 51 6.81 2.85 -5.76
C ARG A 51 6.84 1.54 -4.97
N ILE A 52 6.11 1.47 -3.86
CA ILE A 52 6.03 0.27 -3.01
C ILE A 52 5.51 -0.93 -3.81
N VAL A 53 4.46 -0.75 -4.62
CA VAL A 53 3.91 -1.83 -5.45
C VAL A 53 4.92 -2.34 -6.47
N ARG A 54 5.67 -1.43 -7.13
CA ARG A 54 6.75 -1.82 -8.07
C ARG A 54 7.87 -2.61 -7.38
N GLU A 55 8.29 -2.17 -6.19
CA GLU A 55 9.30 -2.87 -5.39
C GLU A 55 8.85 -4.30 -5.03
N LEU A 56 7.58 -4.48 -4.65
CA LEU A 56 7.02 -5.79 -4.35
C LEU A 56 6.91 -6.69 -5.58
N ALA A 57 6.56 -6.12 -6.74
CA ALA A 57 6.50 -6.86 -8.00
C ALA A 57 7.90 -7.30 -8.46
N ALA A 58 8.91 -6.43 -8.33
CA ALA A 58 10.30 -6.76 -8.66
C ALA A 58 10.86 -7.86 -7.75
N ALA A 59 10.56 -7.81 -6.44
CA ALA A 59 10.95 -8.87 -5.50
C ALA A 59 10.34 -10.24 -5.88
N HIS A 60 9.11 -10.25 -6.40
CA HIS A 60 8.44 -11.50 -6.79
C HIS A 60 8.92 -12.08 -8.12
N ALA A 61 9.53 -11.26 -8.99
CA ALA A 61 10.11 -11.73 -10.25
C ALA A 61 11.48 -12.39 -10.07
N GLY A 62 12.11 -12.22 -8.90
CA GLY A 62 13.38 -12.85 -8.53
C GLY A 62 13.24 -14.12 -7.67
N GLU A 63 12.01 -14.53 -7.37
CA GLU A 63 11.65 -15.82 -6.73
C GLU A 63 11.24 -16.83 -7.81
#